data_AF-A0A7J7DDV0-F1
#
_entry.id   AF-A0A7J7DDV0-F1
#
_cell.length_a   1.000
_cell.length_b   1.000
_cell.length_c   1.000
_cell.angle_alpha   90.00
_cell.angle_beta   90.00
_cell.angle_gamma   90.00
#
_symmetry.space_group_name_H-M   'P 1'
#
loop_
_entity.id
_entity.type
_entity.pdbx_description
1 polymer ?
#
loop_
_entity_poly.entity_id
_entity_poly.type
_entity_poly.pdbx_seq_one_letter_code
_entity_poly.pdbx_strand_id
1 'polypeptide(L)'
;MESERRPSRSDLHLSKEEEAKMEEQARGYFDGVAPKRHTKPQRSEFSTGYVDALSLNGVIPEYIHFQQLENDPQKVLCDGGKVTEEFVETEYYKDLNCVDKQHHTVLNFVFVAYFIFDV
;
A
#
# COMPACT_ATOMS: atom_id res chain seq x y z
N MET A 1 -0.55 20.38 -54.48
CA MET A 1 -0.12 19.16 -53.76
C MET A 1 -0.39 19.39 -52.29
N GLU A 2 -1.52 18.87 -51.82
CA GLU A 2 -1.91 18.93 -50.41
C GLU A 2 -0.91 18.12 -49.60
N SER A 3 -0.22 18.77 -48.68
CA SER A 3 0.67 18.07 -47.77
C SER A 3 -0.18 17.21 -46.85
N GLU A 4 0.00 15.89 -46.94
CA GLU A 4 -0.41 14.86 -45.99
C GLU A 4 0.26 15.14 -44.62
N ARG A 5 -0.17 16.22 -43.95
CA ARG A 5 0.29 16.55 -42.60
C ARG A 5 -0.59 15.79 -41.64
N ARG A 6 0.04 14.96 -40.80
CA ARG A 6 -0.60 14.25 -39.69
C ARG A 6 -1.64 15.17 -39.03
N PRO A 7 -2.87 14.69 -38.76
CA PRO A 7 -3.87 15.47 -38.05
C PRO A 7 -3.27 16.06 -36.77
N SER A 8 -3.62 17.30 -36.47
CA SER A 8 -3.31 17.93 -35.20
C SER A 8 -3.63 16.97 -34.06
N ARG A 9 -2.66 16.71 -33.18
CA ARG A 9 -2.80 15.77 -32.05
C ARG A 9 -3.26 16.46 -30.78
N SER A 10 -3.44 17.78 -30.80
CA SER A 10 -3.88 18.56 -29.65
C SER A 10 -5.34 18.98 -29.82
N ASP A 11 -6.12 18.73 -28.77
CA ASP A 11 -7.42 19.37 -28.60
C ASP A 11 -7.24 20.89 -28.47
N LEU A 12 -8.30 21.63 -28.80
CA LEU A 12 -8.34 23.07 -28.56
C LEU A 12 -8.30 23.32 -27.05
N HIS A 13 -7.27 24.06 -26.60
CA HIS A 13 -7.19 24.53 -25.23
C HIS A 13 -8.34 25.48 -24.92
N LEU A 14 -8.99 25.24 -23.79
CA LEU A 14 -10.06 26.10 -23.29
C LEU A 14 -9.46 27.36 -22.66
N SER A 15 -10.30 28.34 -22.36
CA SER A 15 -9.84 29.49 -21.60
C SER A 15 -9.45 29.07 -20.17
N LYS A 16 -8.51 29.78 -19.54
CA LYS A 16 -8.03 29.45 -18.18
C LYS A 16 -9.15 29.36 -17.14
N GLU A 17 -10.22 30.15 -17.31
CA GLU A 17 -11.38 30.15 -16.43
C GLU A 17 -12.22 28.87 -16.58
N GLU A 18 -12.41 28.41 -17.82
CA GLU A 18 -13.13 27.17 -18.10
C GLU A 18 -12.36 25.94 -17.63
N GLU A 19 -11.03 25.94 -17.81
CA GLU A 19 -10.17 24.87 -17.29
C GLU A 19 -10.25 24.78 -15.76
N ALA A 20 -10.16 25.92 -15.06
CA ALA A 20 -10.27 25.95 -13.60
C ALA A 20 -11.64 25.45 -13.10
N LYS A 21 -12.72 25.80 -13.80
CA LYS A 21 -14.07 25.34 -13.47
C LYS A 21 -14.22 23.82 -13.63
N MET A 22 -13.67 23.25 -14.70
CA MET A 22 -13.68 21.81 -14.91
C MET A 22 -12.81 21.08 -13.88
N GLU A 23 -11.66 21.64 -13.51
CA GLU A 23 -10.80 21.09 -12.47
C GLU A 23 -11.52 21.04 -11.11
N GLU A 24 -12.18 22.14 -10.72
CA GLU A 24 -12.95 22.19 -9.48
C GLU A 24 -14.10 21.18 -9.48
N GLN A 25 -14.82 21.06 -10.60
CA GLN A 25 -15.89 20.07 -10.76
C GLN A 25 -15.37 18.63 -10.65
N ALA A 26 -14.25 18.32 -11.32
CA ALA A 26 -13.63 17.00 -11.27
C ALA A 26 -13.17 16.67 -9.85
N ARG A 27 -12.52 17.63 -9.18
CA ARG A 27 -12.06 17.47 -7.79
C ARG A 27 -13.22 17.19 -6.85
N GLY A 28 -14.29 17.98 -6.91
CA GLY A 28 -15.48 17.78 -6.08
C GLY A 28 -16.14 16.42 -6.31
N TYR A 29 -16.17 15.93 -7.55
CA TYR A 29 -16.68 14.60 -7.86
C TYR A 29 -15.83 13.49 -7.21
N PHE A 30 -14.52 13.53 -7.39
CA PHE A 30 -13.64 12.50 -6.83
C PHE A 30 -13.57 12.54 -5.31
N ASP A 31 -13.60 13.73 -4.70
CA ASP A 31 -13.65 13.88 -3.24
C ASP A 31 -14.96 13.31 -2.67
N GLY A 32 -16.09 13.45 -3.38
CA GLY A 32 -17.38 12.90 -2.98
C GLY A 32 -17.50 11.39 -3.14
N VAL A 33 -16.83 10.80 -4.14
CA VAL A 33 -16.84 9.35 -4.42
C VAL A 33 -15.72 8.62 -3.67
N ALA A 34 -14.72 9.33 -3.16
CA ALA A 34 -13.61 8.75 -2.42
C ALA A 34 -14.12 7.94 -1.20
N PRO A 35 -13.73 6.65 -1.07
CA PRO A 35 -14.11 5.87 0.09
C PRO A 35 -13.62 6.52 1.39
N LYS A 36 -14.54 6.76 2.33
CA LYS A 36 -14.18 7.27 3.67
C LYS A 36 -13.32 6.24 4.37
N ARG A 37 -12.04 6.57 4.56
CA ARG A 37 -11.11 5.73 5.30
C ARG A 37 -11.18 6.10 6.76
N HIS A 38 -11.26 5.10 7.64
CA HIS A 38 -11.09 5.33 9.06
C HIS A 38 -9.73 6.00 9.32
N THR A 39 -9.69 6.99 10.20
CA THR A 39 -8.43 7.61 10.60
C THR A 39 -7.63 6.59 11.40
N LYS A 40 -6.42 6.24 10.93
CA LYS A 40 -5.52 5.45 11.77
C LYS A 40 -5.09 6.33 12.96
N PRO A 41 -5.30 5.91 14.21
CA PRO A 41 -4.82 6.66 15.36
C PRO A 41 -3.30 6.78 15.30
N GLN A 42 -2.77 7.91 15.79
CA GLN A 42 -1.33 8.05 15.97
C GLN A 42 -0.83 7.04 17.01
N ARG A 43 0.37 6.51 16.78
CA ARG A 43 0.97 5.40 17.55
C ARG A 43 1.16 5.70 19.05
N SER A 44 1.06 6.96 19.47
CA SER A 44 1.24 7.43 20.85
C SER A 44 -0.03 8.00 21.49
N GLU A 45 -1.12 8.20 20.72
CA GLU A 45 -2.39 8.65 21.25
C GLU A 45 -3.14 7.42 21.77
N PHE A 46 -3.23 7.28 23.09
CA PHE A 46 -4.02 6.22 23.71
C PHE A 46 -5.51 6.54 23.54
N SER A 47 -6.12 6.07 22.45
CA SER A 47 -7.57 6.13 22.28
C SER A 47 -8.22 4.96 23.03
N THR A 48 -9.02 5.28 24.05
CA THR A 48 -9.76 4.27 24.85
C THR A 48 -10.84 3.55 24.04
N GLY A 49 -11.21 4.05 22.86
CA GLY A 49 -12.11 3.40 21.93
C GLY A 49 -11.59 3.48 20.50
N TYR A 50 -11.62 2.36 19.78
CA TYR A 50 -11.50 2.36 18.32
C TYR A 50 -12.83 2.91 17.75
N VAL A 51 -12.87 4.20 17.45
CA VAL A 51 -14.07 4.83 16.89
C VAL A 51 -14.02 4.71 15.37
N ASP A 52 -14.39 3.54 14.86
CA ASP A 52 -14.81 3.45 13.45
C ASP A 52 -16.21 4.04 13.36
N ALA A 53 -16.30 5.31 12.95
CA ALA A 53 -17.56 6.02 12.74
C ALA A 53 -18.29 5.54 11.47
N LEU A 54 -18.16 4.27 11.11
CA LEU A 54 -19.15 3.59 10.30
C LEU A 54 -20.28 3.18 11.24
N SER A 55 -21.10 4.16 11.65
CA SER A 55 -22.45 3.90 12.14
C SER A 55 -23.26 3.31 10.99
N LEU A 56 -23.02 2.03 10.70
CA LEU A 56 -23.91 1.23 9.90
C LEU A 56 -25.14 1.06 10.80
N ASN A 57 -26.23 1.71 10.43
CA ASN A 57 -27.55 1.61 11.07
C ASN A 57 -28.16 0.20 10.89
N GLY A 58 -27.35 -0.84 10.96
CA GLY A 58 -27.70 -2.23 10.75
C GLY A 58 -27.16 -3.03 11.91
N VAL A 59 -28.01 -3.86 12.48
CA VAL A 59 -27.60 -4.89 13.41
C VAL A 59 -26.64 -5.83 12.65
N ILE A 60 -25.35 -5.71 12.94
CA ILE A 60 -24.31 -6.54 12.34
C ILE A 60 -24.42 -7.93 13.01
N PRO A 61 -24.78 -8.99 12.27
CA PRO A 61 -24.98 -10.32 12.85
C PRO A 61 -23.72 -10.84 13.56
N GLU A 62 -22.54 -10.48 13.07
CA GLU A 62 -21.25 -10.77 13.70
C GLU A 62 -21.11 -10.11 15.07
N TYR A 63 -21.64 -8.90 15.25
CA TYR A 63 -21.60 -8.18 16.52
C TYR A 63 -22.52 -8.83 17.57
N ILE A 64 -23.71 -9.31 17.16
CA ILE A 64 -24.58 -10.10 18.04
C ILE A 64 -23.87 -11.38 18.49
N HIS A 65 -23.26 -12.09 17.54
CA HIS A 65 -22.60 -13.35 17.86
C HIS A 65 -21.42 -13.16 18.81
N PHE A 66 -20.66 -12.07 18.64
CA PHE A 66 -19.58 -11.70 19.56
C PHE A 66 -20.10 -11.47 20.99
N GLN A 67 -21.18 -10.69 21.16
CA GLN A 67 -21.77 -10.46 22.48
C GLN A 67 -22.28 -11.76 23.13
N GLN A 68 -22.82 -12.69 22.33
CA GLN A 68 -23.25 -14.00 22.84
C GLN A 68 -22.07 -14.82 23.37
N LEU A 69 -20.97 -14.86 22.63
CA LEU A 69 -19.76 -15.59 23.02
C LEU A 69 -19.05 -14.95 24.23
N GLU A 70 -19.06 -13.62 24.34
CA GLU A 70 -18.45 -12.91 25.46
C GLU A 70 -19.17 -13.17 26.79
N ASN A 71 -20.49 -13.35 26.74
CA ASN A 71 -21.32 -13.65 27.92
C ASN A 71 -21.48 -15.15 28.19
N ASP A 72 -20.87 -16.02 27.37
CA ASP A 72 -20.93 -17.47 27.57
C ASP A 72 -20.06 -17.89 28.78
N PRO A 73 -20.62 -18.53 29.81
CA PRO A 73 -19.85 -19.00 30.97
C PRO A 73 -18.83 -20.10 30.62
N GLN A 74 -18.96 -20.78 29.47
CA GLN A 74 -17.98 -21.74 28.99
C GLN A 74 -16.86 -21.03 28.24
N LYS A 75 -15.97 -20.36 28.98
CA LYS A 75 -14.73 -19.82 28.42
C LYS A 75 -13.94 -20.97 27.79
N VAL A 76 -13.87 -21.00 26.46
CA VAL A 76 -13.15 -22.04 25.71
C VAL A 76 -11.73 -22.11 26.25
N LEU A 77 -11.44 -23.18 26.99
CA LEU A 77 -10.11 -23.46 27.50
C LEU A 77 -9.31 -23.88 26.27
N CYS A 78 -8.59 -22.91 25.68
CA CYS A 78 -7.56 -23.21 24.70
C CYS A 78 -6.44 -23.95 25.45
N ASP A 79 -6.66 -25.24 25.72
CA ASP A 79 -5.56 -26.15 26.00
C ASP A 79 -4.68 -26.06 24.76
N GLY A 80 -3.52 -25.42 24.92
CA GLY A 80 -2.56 -25.22 23.86
C GLY A 80 -2.35 -26.55 23.16
N GLY A 81 -2.91 -26.68 21.96
CA GLY A 81 -2.83 -27.90 21.18
C GLY A 81 -1.37 -28.28 21.13
N LYS A 82 -1.03 -29.47 21.65
CA LYS A 82 0.33 -30.00 21.53
C LYS A 82 0.62 -30.01 20.04
N VAL A 83 1.48 -29.08 19.62
CA VAL A 83 1.98 -29.07 18.26
C VAL A 83 2.81 -30.34 18.16
N THR A 84 2.27 -31.35 17.48
CA THR A 84 3.04 -32.53 17.06
C THR A 84 3.94 -32.07 15.94
N GLU A 85 4.99 -31.34 16.30
CA GLU A 85 6.04 -30.91 15.40
C GLU A 85 6.89 -32.12 15.05
N GLU A 86 6.44 -32.91 14.08
CA GLU A 86 7.37 -33.73 13.29
C GLU A 86 8.03 -32.82 12.24
N PHE A 87 8.72 -31.77 12.70
CA PHE A 87 9.59 -31.00 11.82
C PHE A 87 10.87 -31.80 11.59
N VAL A 88 10.90 -32.55 10.50
CA VAL A 88 12.12 -33.17 9.99
C VAL A 88 12.89 -32.11 9.21
N GLU A 89 14.08 -31.76 9.71
CA GLU A 89 15.00 -30.86 9.01
C GLU A 89 15.40 -31.49 7.66
N THR A 90 14.81 -31.00 6.57
CA THR A 90 15.13 -31.50 5.24
C THR A 90 16.47 -30.91 4.76
N GLU A 91 17.37 -31.76 4.26
CA GLU A 91 18.68 -31.33 3.75
C GLU A 91 18.62 -30.53 2.43
N TYR A 92 17.43 -30.16 1.97
CA TYR A 92 17.16 -29.52 0.67
C TYR A 92 18.04 -28.29 0.38
N TYR A 93 18.52 -27.59 1.40
CA TYR A 93 19.38 -26.40 1.25
C TYR A 93 20.88 -26.63 1.47
N LYS A 94 21.32 -27.85 1.80
CA LYS A 94 22.75 -28.13 2.09
C LYS A 94 23.64 -27.93 0.86
N ASP A 95 23.11 -28.24 -0.33
CA ASP A 95 23.87 -28.17 -1.57
C ASP A 95 23.78 -26.80 -2.26
N LEU A 96 22.97 -25.85 -1.75
CA LEU A 96 22.78 -24.53 -2.38
C LEU A 96 23.92 -23.53 -2.08
N ASN A 97 24.94 -23.94 -1.32
CA ASN A 97 26.13 -23.14 -1.02
C ASN A 97 27.26 -23.28 -2.06
N CYS A 98 27.09 -24.06 -3.13
CA CYS A 98 28.14 -24.28 -4.13
C CYS A 98 28.17 -23.27 -5.28
N VAL A 99 27.31 -22.24 -5.27
CA VAL A 99 27.40 -21.13 -6.22
C VAL A 99 28.42 -20.12 -5.72
N ASP A 100 29.54 -19.99 -6.44
CA ASP A 100 30.60 -19.02 -6.20
C ASP A 100 30.00 -17.60 -6.14
N LYS A 101 29.89 -17.04 -4.93
CA LYS A 101 29.40 -15.67 -4.72
C LYS A 101 30.55 -14.72 -5.04
N GLN A 102 30.83 -14.52 -6.31
CA GLN A 102 31.73 -13.49 -6.77
C GLN A 102 31.11 -12.12 -6.50
N HIS A 103 31.44 -11.55 -5.35
CA HIS A 103 31.16 -10.15 -5.08
C HIS A 103 32.08 -9.31 -5.95
N HIS A 104 31.55 -8.63 -6.96
CA HIS A 104 32.27 -7.51 -7.58
C HIS A 104 32.54 -6.47 -6.48
N THR A 105 33.79 -6.37 -6.03
CA THR A 105 34.22 -5.25 -5.18
C THR A 105 34.32 -4.01 -6.07
N VAL A 106 33.20 -3.30 -6.22
CA VAL A 106 33.19 -1.96 -6.84
C VAL A 106 33.82 -0.95 -5.88
N LEU A 107 35.15 -0.99 -5.76
CA LEU A 107 35.95 0.09 -5.19
C LEU A 107 37.29 0.17 -5.94
N ASN A 108 37.23 0.68 -7.17
CA ASN A 108 38.31 1.48 -7.73
C ASN A 108 37.77 2.88 -7.99
N PHE A 109 37.70 3.66 -6.91
CA PHE A 109 37.64 5.11 -6.97
C PHE A 109 39.01 5.59 -7.47
N VAL A 110 39.11 5.91 -8.75
CA VAL A 110 40.05 6.93 -9.24
C VAL A 110 39.25 7.86 -10.15
N PHE A 111 38.48 8.71 -9.48
CA PHE A 111 37.95 9.95 -10.03
C PHE A 111 39.15 10.89 -10.21
N VAL A 112 39.96 10.67 -11.26
CA VAL A 112 40.94 11.66 -11.69
C VAL A 112 40.21 12.64 -12.58
N ALA A 113 39.87 13.75 -11.93
CA ALA A 113 39.52 15.01 -12.54
C ALA A 113 40.58 15.42 -13.58
N TYR A 114 40.24 15.24 -14.84
CA TYR A 114 40.54 16.18 -15.92
C TYR A 114 39.22 16.25 -16.69
N PHE A 115 38.25 17.09 -16.30
CA PHE A 115 38.29 18.52 -16.64
C PHE A 115 39.10 18.70 -17.94
N ILE A 116 38.54 18.17 -19.02
CA ILE A 116 38.83 18.66 -20.37
C ILE A 116 38.46 20.14 -20.29
N PHE A 117 39.51 20.93 -20.20
CA PHE A 117 39.52 22.38 -20.12
C PHE A 117 38.56 23.00 -21.15
N ASP A 118 37.89 24.04 -20.65
CA ASP A 118 37.16 25.08 -21.36
C ASP A 118 37.87 25.66 -22.60
N VAL A 119 37.01 26.23 -23.46
CA VAL A 119 37.22 27.21 -24.56
C VAL A 119 37.56 26.67 -25.95
#